data_AF-A0A4R1BGS7-F1
#
_entry.id   AF-A0A4R1BGS7-F1
#
_cell.length_a   1.000
_cell.length_b   1.000
_cell.length_c   1.000
_cell.angle_alpha   90.00
_cell.angle_beta   90.00
_cell.angle_gamma   90.00
#
_symmetry.space_group_name_H-M   'P 1'
#
loop_
_entity.id
_entity.type
_entity.pdbx_description
1 polymer ?
#
loop_
_entity_poly.entity_id
_entity_poly.type
_entity_poly.pdbx_seq_one_letter_code
_entity_poly.pdbx_strand_id
1 'polypeptide(L)'
;MNASSLNLLGIFRKLEPMKTARRLLNRHRRRPEHTPPGESRAAEILRRRLQEEPATFERARRLAARAERLNREGTPSESACNRAARALAEVSEELRSLRAAFEAEGGSPEVFDRIVRRLLPDLPDDGRQPYSPEVT
;
A
#
# COMPACT_ATOMS: atom_id res chain seq x y z
N MET A 1 17.67 -22.84 -6.40
CA MET A 1 17.07 -21.83 -7.30
C MET A 1 15.80 -21.34 -6.63
N ASN A 2 15.80 -20.10 -6.10
CA ASN A 2 14.70 -19.57 -5.29
C ASN A 2 13.55 -19.09 -6.17
N ALA A 3 12.36 -19.68 -5.99
CA ALA A 3 11.11 -19.30 -6.66
C ALA A 3 10.56 -17.91 -6.25
N SER A 4 11.22 -17.21 -5.32
CA SER A 4 10.77 -15.91 -4.80
C SER A 4 11.02 -14.72 -5.74
N SER A 5 11.93 -14.85 -6.71
CA SER A 5 12.32 -13.73 -7.59
C SER A 5 11.38 -13.53 -8.79
N LEU A 6 10.64 -14.57 -9.20
CA LEU A 6 9.78 -14.53 -10.38
C LEU A 6 8.38 -13.92 -10.14
N ASN A 7 7.89 -13.93 -8.89
CA ASN A 7 6.59 -13.32 -8.56
C ASN A 7 6.66 -11.79 -8.38
N LEU A 8 7.83 -11.22 -8.09
CA LEU A 8 7.99 -9.77 -7.96
C LEU A 8 7.80 -9.05 -9.30
N LEU A 9 8.28 -9.63 -10.42
CA LEU A 9 8.07 -9.05 -11.75
C LEU A 9 6.59 -8.96 -12.15
N GLY A 10 5.75 -9.89 -11.67
CA GLY A 10 4.30 -9.88 -11.89
C GLY A 10 3.57 -8.79 -11.10
N ILE A 11 4.04 -8.48 -9.88
CA ILE A 11 3.45 -7.48 -8.98
C ILE A 11 3.60 -6.05 -9.54
N PHE A 12 4.73 -5.75 -10.20
CA PHE A 12 4.99 -4.40 -10.73
C PHE A 12 4.24 -4.06 -12.03
N ARG A 13 3.60 -5.03 -12.69
CA ARG A 13 2.95 -4.83 -14.01
C ARG A 13 1.63 -4.05 -13.94
N LYS A 14 1.18 -3.63 -12.75
CA LYS A 14 -0.11 -2.94 -12.52
C LYS A 14 -0.01 -1.64 -11.69
N LEU A 15 1.18 -1.04 -11.55
CA LEU A 15 1.29 0.23 -10.84
C LEU A 15 1.01 1.40 -11.80
N GLU A 16 -0.19 1.97 -11.75
CA GLU A 16 -0.47 3.23 -12.46
C GLU A 16 0.47 4.36 -11.96
N PRO A 17 0.74 5.41 -12.76
CA PRO A 17 1.63 6.50 -12.37
C PRO A 17 1.19 7.17 -11.04
N MET A 18 1.99 6.92 -10.01
CA MET A 18 1.72 7.27 -8.61
C MET A 18 1.60 8.79 -8.35
N LYS A 19 0.51 9.24 -7.73
CA LYS A 19 0.27 10.66 -7.33
C LYS A 19 0.62 10.89 -5.86
N THR A 20 1.58 11.78 -5.55
CA THR A 20 2.14 12.03 -4.20
C THR A 20 1.15 11.95 -3.02
N ALA A 21 1.57 11.36 -1.90
CA ALA A 21 0.70 11.04 -0.74
C ALA A 21 0.05 12.30 -0.18
N ARG A 22 0.81 13.39 -0.16
CA ARG A 22 0.37 14.73 0.21
C ARG A 22 -0.76 15.27 -0.68
N ARG A 23 -0.77 14.97 -1.99
CA ARG A 23 -1.87 15.37 -2.90
C ARG A 23 -3.13 14.56 -2.65
N LEU A 24 -3.00 13.28 -2.32
CA LEU A 24 -4.14 12.41 -1.99
C LEU A 24 -4.75 12.74 -0.62
N LEU A 25 -3.93 13.02 0.40
CA LEU A 25 -4.40 13.53 1.69
C LEU A 25 -5.16 14.86 1.53
N ASN A 26 -4.65 15.79 0.72
CA ASN A 26 -5.31 17.06 0.47
C ASN A 26 -6.63 16.91 -0.28
N ARG A 27 -6.77 15.94 -1.20
CA ARG A 27 -8.02 15.68 -1.92
C ARG A 27 -9.12 15.14 -0.99
N HIS A 28 -8.75 14.36 0.02
CA HIS A 28 -9.70 13.75 0.95
C HIS A 28 -10.02 14.59 2.19
N ARG A 29 -9.44 15.79 2.34
CA ARG A 29 -9.89 16.78 3.34
C ARG A 29 -11.31 17.30 3.08
N ARG A 30 -11.89 17.06 1.89
CA ARG A 30 -13.32 17.26 1.65
C ARG A 30 -14.11 16.13 2.33
N ARG A 31 -14.56 16.41 3.55
CA ARG A 31 -15.35 15.52 4.40
C ARG A 31 -16.69 15.21 3.70
N PRO A 32 -16.97 13.94 3.33
CA PRO A 32 -18.33 13.56 2.97
C PRO A 32 -19.17 13.57 4.26
N GLU A 33 -20.28 14.32 4.28
CA GLU A 33 -21.14 14.46 5.45
C GLU A 33 -21.80 13.15 5.91
N HIS A 34 -21.67 12.05 5.15
CA HIS A 34 -22.27 10.73 5.45
C HIS A 34 -21.24 9.59 5.38
N THR A 35 -20.10 9.75 6.04
CA THR A 35 -19.14 8.65 6.16
C THR A 35 -19.51 7.81 7.39
N PRO A 36 -19.74 6.49 7.28
CA PRO A 36 -20.04 5.63 8.44
C PRO A 36 -19.00 5.82 9.56
N PRO A 37 -19.39 5.68 10.85
CA PRO A 37 -18.48 5.95 11.98
C PRO A 37 -17.16 5.17 11.90
N GLY A 38 -17.21 3.89 11.49
CA GLY A 38 -16.02 3.05 11.31
C GLY A 38 -15.09 3.52 10.18
N GLU A 39 -15.65 4.04 9.08
CA GLU A 39 -14.86 4.56 7.96
C GLU A 39 -14.17 5.88 8.33
N SER A 40 -14.84 6.75 9.08
CA SER A 40 -14.25 8.00 9.57
C SER A 40 -13.07 7.72 10.51
N ARG A 41 -13.25 6.78 11.44
CA ARG A 41 -12.21 6.37 12.40
C ARG A 41 -11.00 5.73 11.70
N ALA A 42 -11.23 4.77 10.81
CA ALA A 42 -10.15 4.15 10.02
C ALA A 42 -9.39 5.20 9.19
N ALA A 43 -10.09 6.15 8.58
CA ALA A 43 -9.47 7.21 7.80
C ALA A 43 -8.65 8.18 8.67
N GLU A 44 -9.10 8.46 9.90
CA GLU A 44 -8.38 9.30 10.84
C GLU A 44 -7.09 8.63 11.34
N ILE A 45 -7.16 7.35 11.74
CA ILE A 45 -5.99 6.56 12.14
C ILE A 45 -4.94 6.55 11.02
N LEU A 46 -5.36 6.25 9.79
CA LEU A 46 -4.44 6.21 8.66
C LEU A 46 -3.85 7.58 8.34
N ARG A 47 -4.65 8.65 8.40
CA ARG A 47 -4.14 10.03 8.17
C ARG A 47 -3.16 10.46 9.23
N ARG A 48 -3.42 10.14 10.49
CA ARG A 48 -2.53 10.44 11.60
C ARG A 48 -1.20 9.73 11.40
N ARG A 49 -1.23 8.43 11.08
CA ARG A 49 -0.01 7.69 10.82
C ARG A 49 0.81 8.23 9.64
N LEU A 50 0.12 8.58 8.54
CA LEU A 50 0.76 9.22 7.38
C LEU A 50 1.36 10.61 7.69
N GLN A 51 0.90 11.28 8.74
CA GLN A 51 1.48 12.54 9.21
C GLN A 51 2.65 12.34 10.18
N GLU A 52 2.62 11.28 10.99
CA GLU A 52 3.69 10.93 11.93
C GLU A 52 4.92 10.37 11.20
N GLU A 53 4.72 9.51 10.19
CA GLU A 53 5.81 8.85 9.46
C GLU A 53 5.76 9.05 7.93
N PRO A 54 5.73 10.30 7.43
CA PRO A 54 5.59 10.57 6.01
C PRO A 54 6.77 10.01 5.20
N ALA A 55 7.97 9.97 5.79
CA ALA A 55 9.19 9.53 5.14
C ALA A 55 9.13 8.04 4.73
N THR A 56 8.56 7.17 5.57
CA THR A 56 8.46 5.72 5.33
C THR A 56 7.62 5.45 4.07
N PHE A 57 6.41 6.01 4.05
CA PHE A 57 5.48 5.87 2.92
C PHE A 57 6.01 6.53 1.64
N GLU A 58 6.59 7.73 1.74
CA GLU A 58 7.17 8.40 0.58
C GLU A 58 8.39 7.66 0.01
N ARG A 59 9.21 7.05 0.87
CA ARG A 59 10.37 6.25 0.45
C ARG A 59 9.92 5.00 -0.30
N ALA A 60 8.97 4.24 0.25
CA ALA A 60 8.43 3.05 -0.39
C ALA A 60 7.89 3.37 -1.79
N ARG A 61 7.15 4.47 -1.91
CA ARG A 61 6.61 4.95 -3.18
C ARG A 61 7.68 5.38 -4.16
N ARG A 62 8.69 6.15 -3.72
CA ARG A 62 9.79 6.57 -4.60
C ARG A 62 10.58 5.38 -5.15
N LEU A 63 10.79 4.36 -4.33
CA LEU A 63 11.49 3.15 -4.76
C LEU A 63 10.64 2.31 -5.72
N ALA A 64 9.34 2.15 -5.45
CA ALA A 64 8.40 1.48 -6.35
C ALA A 64 8.32 2.18 -7.72
N ALA A 65 8.14 3.51 -7.73
CA ALA A 65 8.11 4.29 -8.96
C ALA A 65 9.42 4.23 -9.75
N ARG A 66 10.57 4.17 -9.05
CA ARG A 66 11.88 4.00 -9.69
C ARG A 66 12.01 2.61 -10.33
N ALA A 67 11.66 1.55 -9.61
CA ALA A 67 11.71 0.18 -10.12
C ALA A 67 10.82 0.01 -11.35
N GLU A 68 9.61 0.57 -11.29
CA GLU A 68 8.69 0.57 -12.42
C GLU A 68 9.22 1.36 -13.62
N ARG A 69 9.73 2.57 -13.41
CA ARG A 69 10.26 3.39 -14.49
C ARG A 69 11.35 2.63 -15.26
N LEU A 70 12.28 2.02 -14.54
CA LEU A 70 13.34 1.19 -15.12
C LEU A 70 12.77 0.01 -15.92
N ASN A 71 11.73 -0.65 -15.40
CA ASN A 71 11.07 -1.73 -16.11
C ASN A 71 10.41 -1.25 -17.42
N ARG A 72 9.72 -0.09 -17.40
CA ARG A 72 9.09 0.51 -18.60
C ARG A 72 10.10 1.00 -19.63
N GLU A 73 11.25 1.49 -19.17
CA GLU A 73 12.39 1.89 -20.03
C GLU A 73 13.14 0.69 -20.61
N GLY A 74 12.70 -0.55 -20.35
CA GLY A 74 13.34 -1.77 -20.84
C GLY A 74 14.66 -2.09 -20.14
N THR A 75 14.94 -1.45 -19.00
CA THR A 75 16.16 -1.60 -18.20
C THR A 75 15.84 -2.09 -16.78
N PRO A 76 15.15 -3.23 -16.61
CA PRO A 76 14.76 -3.72 -15.30
C PRO A 76 16.00 -3.91 -14.40
N SER A 77 15.90 -3.44 -13.16
CA SER A 77 16.99 -3.53 -12.19
C SER A 77 16.53 -4.31 -10.97
N GLU A 78 17.12 -5.49 -10.77
CA GLU A 78 16.85 -6.34 -9.61
C GLU A 78 17.10 -5.59 -8.29
N SER A 79 18.19 -4.82 -8.21
CA SER A 79 18.49 -3.99 -7.03
C SER A 79 17.39 -2.96 -6.75
N ALA A 80 16.86 -2.30 -7.78
CA ALA A 80 15.76 -1.36 -7.61
C ALA A 80 14.48 -2.08 -7.14
N CYS A 81 14.16 -3.23 -7.72
CA CYS A 81 13.03 -4.06 -7.33
C CYS A 81 13.15 -4.55 -5.88
N ASN A 82 14.33 -5.01 -5.45
CA ASN A 82 14.56 -5.50 -4.09
C ASN A 82 14.44 -4.38 -3.05
N ARG A 83 14.95 -3.18 -3.36
CA ARG A 83 14.78 -2.01 -2.47
C ARG A 83 13.32 -1.57 -2.40
N ALA A 84 12.60 -1.60 -3.52
CA ALA A 84 11.17 -1.32 -3.54
C ALA A 84 10.39 -2.35 -2.71
N ALA A 85 10.63 -3.65 -2.94
CA ALA A 85 9.97 -4.74 -2.22
C ALA A 85 10.19 -4.64 -0.70
N ARG A 86 11.42 -4.38 -0.26
CA ARG A 86 11.72 -4.20 1.16
C ARG A 86 10.99 -3.02 1.78
N ALA A 87 10.99 -1.87 1.11
CA ALA A 87 10.28 -0.69 1.61
C ALA A 87 8.75 -0.87 1.61
N LEU A 88 8.21 -1.63 0.65
CA LEU A 88 6.79 -1.99 0.63
C LEU A 88 6.43 -3.00 1.73
N ALA A 89 7.32 -3.94 2.05
CA ALA A 89 7.14 -4.87 3.17
C ALA A 89 7.09 -4.12 4.52
N GLU A 90 7.99 -3.16 4.73
CA GLU A 90 7.98 -2.28 5.93
C GLU A 90 6.63 -1.57 6.08
N VAL A 91 6.11 -0.97 4.99
CA VAL A 91 4.79 -0.33 5.01
C VAL A 91 3.65 -1.34 5.24
N SER A 92 3.73 -2.54 4.68
CA SER A 92 2.70 -3.57 4.82
C SER A 92 2.62 -4.09 6.26
N GLU A 93 3.76 -4.26 6.95
CA GLU A 93 3.79 -4.62 8.36
C GLU A 93 3.16 -3.55 9.25
N GLU A 94 3.43 -2.28 8.93
CA GLU A 94 2.82 -1.15 9.62
C GLU A 94 1.30 -1.08 9.41
N LEU A 95 0.83 -1.26 8.16
CA LEU A 95 -0.61 -1.30 7.85
C LEU A 95 -1.30 -2.48 8.54
N ARG A 96 -0.67 -3.65 8.60
CA ARG A 96 -1.18 -4.81 9.33
C ARG A 96 -1.31 -4.53 10.83
N SER A 97 -0.34 -3.84 11.41
CA SER A 97 -0.37 -3.45 12.83
C SER A 97 -1.51 -2.47 13.12
N LEU A 98 -1.72 -1.48 12.24
CA LEU A 98 -2.84 -0.56 12.33
C LEU A 98 -4.20 -1.25 12.15
N ARG A 99 -4.29 -2.21 11.22
CA ARG A 99 -5.49 -3.01 11.00
C ARG A 99 -5.84 -3.81 12.25
N ALA A 100 -4.86 -4.46 12.87
CA ALA A 100 -5.06 -5.22 14.11
C ALA A 100 -5.49 -4.33 15.28
N ALA A 101 -4.90 -3.13 15.43
CA ALA A 101 -5.30 -2.17 16.44
C ALA A 101 -6.74 -1.68 16.21
N PHE A 102 -7.11 -1.39 14.96
CA PHE A 102 -8.47 -0.98 14.61
C PHE A 102 -9.50 -2.08 14.91
N GLU A 103 -9.15 -3.33 14.60
CA GLU A 103 -9.99 -4.51 14.88
C GLU A 103 -10.17 -4.73 16.38
N ALA A 104 -9.10 -4.62 17.18
CA ALA A 104 -9.15 -4.71 18.64
C ALA A 104 -10.05 -3.63 19.27
N GLU A 105 -10.18 -2.48 18.62
CA GLU A 105 -11.06 -1.38 19.03
C GLU A 105 -12.51 -1.52 18.52
N GLY A 106 -12.88 -2.70 18.01
CA GLY A 106 -14.21 -3.03 17.50
C GLY A 106 -14.46 -2.63 16.05
N GLY A 107 -13.40 -2.29 15.31
CA GLY A 107 -13.47 -1.95 13.89
C GLY A 107 -13.59 -3.18 12.98
N SER A 108 -14.25 -3.03 11.83
CA SER A 108 -14.26 -4.08 10.80
C SER A 108 -12.97 -4.03 9.95
N PRO A 109 -12.23 -5.13 9.82
CA PRO A 109 -11.04 -5.15 8.98
C PRO A 109 -11.32 -4.80 7.52
N GLU A 110 -12.47 -5.19 6.98
CA GLU A 110 -12.89 -4.88 5.61
C GLU A 110 -13.07 -3.37 5.41
N VAL A 111 -13.58 -2.67 6.43
CA VAL A 111 -13.69 -1.21 6.44
C VAL A 111 -12.30 -0.58 6.38
N PHE A 112 -11.35 -1.10 7.17
CA PHE A 112 -9.96 -0.63 7.16
C PHE A 112 -9.32 -0.82 5.79
N ASP A 113 -9.39 -2.02 5.23
CA ASP A 113 -8.79 -2.37 3.94
C ASP A 113 -9.35 -1.52 2.80
N ARG A 114 -10.66 -1.25 2.82
CA ARG A 114 -11.31 -0.35 1.86
C ARG A 114 -10.82 1.09 1.97
N ILE A 115 -10.59 1.58 3.19
CA ILE A 115 -10.04 2.91 3.42
C ILE A 115 -8.57 3.01 3.00
N VAL A 116 -7.76 1.96 3.25
CA VAL A 116 -6.38 1.86 2.75
C VAL A 116 -6.36 1.94 1.23
N ARG A 117 -7.15 1.11 0.52
CA ARG A 117 -7.24 1.16 -0.96
C ARG A 117 -7.65 2.54 -1.48
N ARG A 118 -8.51 3.25 -0.75
CA ARG A 118 -8.99 4.59 -1.14
C ARG A 118 -7.93 5.68 -0.92
N LEU A 119 -7.22 5.65 0.21
CA LEU A 119 -6.24 6.69 0.58
C LEU A 119 -4.84 6.42 0.02
N LEU A 120 -4.53 5.15 -0.22
CA LEU A 120 -3.23 4.64 -0.67
C LEU A 120 -3.42 3.69 -1.89
N PRO A 121 -4.06 4.13 -2.98
CA PRO A 121 -4.35 3.28 -4.14
C PRO A 121 -3.09 2.76 -4.85
N ASP A 122 -1.96 3.39 -4.56
CA ASP A 122 -0.65 3.12 -5.17
C ASP A 122 0.11 2.00 -4.43
N LEU A 123 -0.30 1.64 -3.22
CA LEU A 123 0.31 0.51 -2.51
C LEU A 123 -0.27 -0.80 -3.07
N PRO A 124 0.57 -1.82 -3.33
CA PRO A 124 0.08 -3.14 -3.67
C PRO A 124 -0.82 -3.64 -2.54
N ASP A 125 -1.93 -4.25 -2.92
CA ASP A 125 -2.89 -4.86 -2.01
C ASP A 125 -2.17 -5.96 -1.20
N ASP A 126 -1.86 -5.68 0.06
CA ASP A 126 -1.21 -6.61 0.98
C ASP A 126 -2.20 -7.62 1.61
N GLY A 127 -3.49 -7.53 1.23
CA GLY A 127 -4.60 -8.23 1.91
C GLY A 127 -5.28 -9.37 1.14
N ARG A 128 -4.88 -9.67 -0.10
CA ARG A 128 -5.21 -10.95 -0.74
C ARG A 128 -3.93 -11.67 -1.03
N GLN A 129 -3.70 -12.79 -0.33
CA GLN A 129 -2.89 -13.85 -0.91
C GLN A 129 -3.33 -14.01 -2.37
N PRO A 130 -2.43 -13.92 -3.36
CA PRO A 130 -2.77 -14.41 -4.68
C PRO A 130 -3.14 -15.88 -4.48
N TYR A 131 -4.36 -16.23 -4.88
CA TYR A 131 -4.85 -17.59 -5.11
C TYR A 131 -3.74 -18.65 -5.00
N SER A 132 -3.79 -19.51 -3.98
CA SER A 132 -3.22 -20.85 -4.12
C SER A 132 -3.94 -21.49 -5.29
N PRO A 133 -3.28 -21.82 -6.42
CA PRO A 133 -3.87 -22.76 -7.33
C PRO A 133 -3.98 -24.08 -6.57
N GLU A 134 -5.20 -24.61 -6.47
CA GLU A 134 -5.44 -25.96 -6.02
C GLU A 134 -4.50 -26.91 -6.76
N VAL A 135 -3.67 -27.63 -6.02
CA VAL A 135 -2.97 -28.80 -6.54
C VAL A 135 -3.86 -29.99 -6.21
N THR A 136 -4.36 -30.59 -7.27
CA THR A 136 -5.16 -31.83 -7.33
C THR A 136 -4.51 -32.97 -6.57
#